data_AF-K1TMK1-F1
#
_entry.id   AF-K1TMK1-F1
#
_cell.length_a   1.000
_cell.length_b   1.000
_cell.length_c   1.000
_cell.angle_alpha   90.00
_cell.angle_beta   90.00
_cell.angle_gamma   90.00
#
_symmetry.space_group_name_H-M   'P 1'
#
loop_
_entity.id
_entity.type
_entity.pdbx_description
1 polymer ?
#
loop_
_entity_poly.entity_id
_entity_poly.type
_entity_poly.pdbx_seq_one_letter_code
_entity_poly.pdbx_strand_id
1 'polypeptide(L)' 'MINGGFGMVIDGSEDADRRIREMLLWDVNNGIARRSWARNEGAVAAIRREMERTPGLEVTLPNFADDEIIRNALNDNE' A
#
# COMPACT_ATOMS: atom_id res chain seq x y z
N MET A 1 20.00 0.65 6.62
CA MET A 1 18.99 0.58 5.53
C MET A 1 18.90 -0.89 5.12
N ILE A 2 17.70 -1.44 4.88
CA ILE A 2 17.51 -2.77 4.29
C ILE A 2 16.72 -2.56 3.01
N ASN A 3 17.26 -2.99 1.88
CA ASN A 3 16.66 -2.89 0.55
C ASN A 3 16.58 -4.27 -0.09
N GLY A 4 15.59 -4.47 -0.95
CA GLY A 4 15.37 -5.71 -1.69
C GLY A 4 14.77 -5.41 -3.05
N GLY A 5 14.97 -6.33 -3.97
CA GLY A 5 14.41 -6.31 -5.32
C GLY A 5 14.39 -7.73 -5.89
N PHE A 6 13.80 -7.89 -7.06
CA PHE A 6 13.71 -9.18 -7.73
C PHE A 6 14.15 -9.04 -9.19
N GLY A 7 14.51 -10.17 -9.80
CA GLY A 7 14.61 -10.34 -11.25
C GLY A 7 13.68 -11.46 -11.68
N MET A 8 12.99 -11.28 -12.81
CA MET A 8 12.07 -12.28 -13.35
C MET A 8 12.39 -12.48 -14.84
N VAL A 9 12.53 -13.74 -15.23
CA VAL A 9 12.71 -14.11 -16.64
C VAL A 9 11.36 -14.09 -17.34
N ILE A 10 11.29 -13.42 -18.49
CA ILE A 10 10.12 -13.39 -19.36
C ILE A 10 10.49 -14.11 -20.64
N ASP A 11 10.14 -15.39 -20.73
CA ASP A 11 10.47 -16.27 -21.85
C ASP A 11 9.31 -16.43 -22.85
N GLY A 12 8.16 -15.78 -22.60
CA GLY A 12 6.96 -15.85 -23.42
C GLY A 12 6.04 -17.04 -23.10
N SER A 13 6.35 -17.84 -22.08
CA SER A 13 5.47 -18.93 -21.62
C SER A 13 4.23 -18.40 -20.90
N GLU A 14 3.15 -19.19 -20.90
CA GLU A 14 1.95 -18.91 -20.10
C GLU A 14 2.25 -18.80 -18.60
N ASP A 15 3.23 -19.59 -18.12
CA ASP A 15 3.70 -19.51 -16.74
C ASP A 15 4.37 -18.18 -16.42
N ALA A 16 5.18 -17.64 -17.36
CA ALA A 16 5.78 -16.33 -17.18
C ALA A 16 4.71 -15.22 -17.16
N ASP A 17 3.67 -15.29 -18.01
CA ASP A 17 2.55 -14.34 -18.00
C ASP A 17 1.78 -14.37 -16.67
N ARG A 18 1.49 -15.56 -16.12
CA ARG A 18 0.84 -15.67 -14.82
C ARG A 18 1.71 -15.10 -13.69
N ARG A 19 2.99 -15.52 -13.64
CA ARG A 19 3.92 -15.09 -12.58
C ARG A 19 4.15 -13.59 -12.59
N ILE A 20 4.30 -12.96 -13.75
CA ILE A 20 4.57 -11.52 -13.83
C ILE A 20 3.37 -10.70 -13.33
N ARG A 21 2.14 -11.13 -13.65
CA ARG A 21 0.92 -10.47 -13.16
C ARG A 21 0.81 -10.55 -11.64
N GLU A 22 0.99 -11.74 -11.07
CA GLU A 22 0.92 -11.97 -9.61
C GLU A 22 2.02 -11.19 -8.87
N MET A 23 3.25 -11.28 -9.35
CA MET A 23 4.39 -10.69 -8.66
C MET A 23 4.40 -9.16 -8.75
N LEU A 24 4.07 -8.56 -9.90
CA LEU A 24 3.96 -7.10 -10.00
C LEU A 24 2.78 -6.56 -9.17
N LEU A 25 1.67 -7.29 -9.12
CA LEU A 25 0.53 -6.94 -8.27
C LEU A 25 0.98 -6.87 -6.80
N TRP A 26 1.71 -7.88 -6.32
CA TRP A 26 2.22 -7.88 -4.94
C TRP A 26 3.30 -6.82 -4.69
N ASP A 27 4.34 -6.77 -5.51
CA ASP A 27 5.53 -5.93 -5.29
C ASP A 27 5.15 -4.43 -5.18
N VAL A 28 4.24 -3.99 -6.05
CA VAL A 28 3.75 -2.61 -6.03
C VAL A 28 2.79 -2.39 -4.85
N ASN A 29 1.73 -3.20 -4.74
CA ASN A 29 0.65 -2.92 -3.79
C ASN A 29 1.07 -3.12 -2.33
N ASN A 30 2.02 -4.00 -2.04
CA ASN A 30 2.60 -4.10 -0.70
C ASN A 30 3.23 -2.76 -0.28
N GLY A 31 4.00 -2.13 -1.18
CA GLY A 31 4.58 -0.82 -0.94
C GLY A 31 3.53 0.29 -0.78
N ILE A 32 2.46 0.27 -1.58
CA ILE A 32 1.36 1.23 -1.45
C ILE A 32 0.62 1.02 -0.13
N ALA A 33 0.27 -0.22 0.24
CA ALA A 33 -0.42 -0.54 1.48
C ALA A 33 0.40 -0.13 2.72
N ARG A 34 1.71 -0.35 2.72
CA ARG A 34 2.56 0.09 3.84
C ARG A 34 2.67 1.63 3.92
N ARG A 35 2.71 2.33 2.79
CA ARG A 35 2.71 3.80 2.75
C ARG A 35 1.35 4.38 3.14
N SER A 36 0.25 3.75 2.72
CA SER A 36 -1.09 4.16 3.12
C SER A 36 -1.28 4.01 4.62
N TRP A 37 -0.80 2.91 5.21
CA TRP A 37 -0.78 2.70 6.66
C TRP A 37 0.03 3.77 7.40
N ALA A 38 1.13 4.25 6.80
CA ALA A 38 1.90 5.38 7.30
C ALA A 38 1.22 6.75 7.05
N ARG A 39 -0.08 6.78 6.77
CA ARG A 39 -0.93 7.98 6.58
C ARG A 39 -0.55 8.83 5.35
N ASN A 40 0.10 8.26 4.34
CA ASN A 40 0.32 8.98 3.08
C ASN A 40 -0.98 9.06 2.26
N GLU A 41 -1.52 10.27 2.07
CA GLU A 41 -2.82 10.50 1.40
C GLU A 41 -2.88 9.95 -0.03
N GLY A 42 -1.82 10.16 -0.82
CA GLY A 42 -1.73 9.64 -2.19
C GLY A 42 -1.77 8.12 -2.24
N ALA A 43 -1.08 7.46 -1.31
CA ALA A 43 -1.10 6.00 -1.18
C ALA A 43 -2.45 5.47 -0.67
N VAL A 44 -3.12 6.20 0.25
CA VAL A 44 -4.49 5.87 0.67
C VAL A 44 -5.46 5.91 -0.51
N ALA A 45 -5.39 6.95 -1.34
CA ALA A 45 -6.22 7.06 -2.54
C ALA A 45 -5.93 5.95 -3.55
N ALA A 46 -4.65 5.66 -3.79
CA ALA A 46 -4.22 4.63 -4.74
C ALA A 46 -4.66 3.22 -4.31
N ILE A 47 -4.45 2.85 -3.04
CA ILE A 47 -4.80 1.50 -2.57
C ILE A 47 -6.32 1.29 -2.50
N ARG A 48 -7.12 2.32 -2.20
CA ARG A 48 -8.59 2.24 -2.25
C ARG A 48 -9.07 1.88 -3.65
N ARG A 49 -8.57 2.59 -4.67
CA ARG A 49 -8.89 2.29 -6.07
C ARG A 49 -8.46 0.89 -6.47
N GLU A 50 -7.31 0.43 -5.98
CA GLU A 50 -6.84 -0.92 -6.33
C GLU A 50 -7.66 -2.03 -5.64
N MET A 51 -8.04 -1.85 -4.37
CA MET A 51 -8.96 -2.78 -3.68
C MET A 51 -10.33 -2.87 -4.38
N GLU A 52 -10.83 -1.76 -4.95
CA GLU A 52 -12.06 -1.76 -5.75
C GLU A 52 -11.93 -2.54 -7.07
N ARG A 53 -10.74 -2.53 -7.69
CA ARG A 53 -10.48 -3.14 -9.01
C ARG A 53 -10.03 -4.59 -8.94
N THR A 54 -9.45 -5.00 -7.82
CA THR A 54 -8.80 -6.30 -7.66
C THR A 54 -9.51 -7.12 -6.59
N PRO A 55 -10.40 -8.04 -6.99
CA PRO A 55 -11.10 -8.92 -6.05
C PRO A 55 -10.12 -9.69 -5.16
N GLY A 56 -10.39 -9.70 -3.85
CA GLY A 56 -9.56 -10.39 -2.85
C GLY A 56 -8.36 -9.59 -2.34
N LEU A 57 -8.07 -8.40 -2.90
CA LEU A 57 -7.14 -7.47 -2.28
C LEU A 57 -7.87 -6.68 -1.18
N GLU A 58 -7.63 -7.06 0.07
CA GLU A 58 -8.14 -6.35 1.25
C GLU A 58 -6.96 -5.92 2.12
N VAL A 59 -6.82 -4.61 2.36
CA VAL A 59 -5.78 -4.08 3.23
C VAL A 59 -6.36 -3.24 4.35
N THR A 60 -5.67 -3.21 5.49
CA THR A 60 -6.07 -2.35 6.61
C THR A 60 -5.71 -0.90 6.29
N LEU A 61 -6.69 -0.01 6.35
CA LEU A 61 -6.48 1.44 6.22
C LEU A 61 -6.35 2.09 7.60
N PRO A 62 -5.50 3.11 7.76
CA PRO A 62 -5.43 3.83 9.01
C PRO A 62 -6.69 4.67 9.24
N ASN A 63 -7.09 4.77 10.50
CA ASN A 63 -8.00 5.83 10.92
C ASN A 63 -7.15 7.07 11.24
N PHE A 64 -7.47 8.19 10.60
CA PHE A 64 -6.81 9.45 10.89
C PHE A 64 -7.33 9.97 12.23
N ALA A 65 -6.43 10.18 13.19
CA ALA A 65 -6.77 10.81 14.44
C ALA A 65 -7.11 12.28 14.22
N ASP A 66 -8.01 12.81 15.04
CA ASP A 66 -8.34 14.23 15.06
C ASP A 66 -7.22 15.02 15.75
N ASP A 67 -6.63 15.96 15.03
CA ASP A 67 -5.55 16.80 15.53
C ASP A 67 -5.99 17.75 16.66
N GLU A 68 -7.28 18.11 16.73
CA GLU A 68 -7.82 18.88 17.85
C GLU A 68 -7.87 18.04 19.13
N ILE A 69 -8.28 16.77 19.03
CA ILE A 69 -8.26 15.84 20.18
C ILE A 69 -6.83 15.63 20.68
N ILE A 70 -5.87 15.47 19.75
CA ILE A 70 -4.46 15.31 20.11
C ILE A 70 -3.93 16.57 20.82
N ARG A 71 -4.17 17.77 20.27
CA ARG A 71 -3.73 19.03 20.88
C ARG A 71 -4.31 19.24 22.28
N ASN A 72 -5.62 19.00 22.44
CA ASN A 72 -6.31 19.10 23.73
C ASN A 72 -5.73 18.12 24.76
N ALA A 73 -5.40 16.89 24.35
CA ALA A 73 -4.81 15.88 25.24
C ALA A 73 -3.38 16.22 25.69
N LEU A 74 -2.63 16.97 24.88
CA LEU A 74 -1.27 17.40 25.20
C LEU A 74 -1.21 18.64 26.11
N ASN A 75 -2.35 19.28 26.41
CA ASN A 75 -2.40 20.58 27.11
C ASN A 75 -1.49 21.64 26.47
N ASP A 76 -1.30 21.57 25.14
CA ASP A 76 -0.65 22.65 24.41
C ASP A 76 -1.60 23.86 24.44
N ASN A 77 -1.48 24.64 25.51
CA ASN A 77 -2.08 25.96 25.66
C ASN A 77 -1.23 26.96 24.85
N GLU A 78 -1.39 26.97 23.53
CA GLU A 78 -1.10 28.13 22.69
C GLU A 78 -2.36 28.55 21.91
#